data_AF-A0A533UST8-F1
#
_entry.id   AF-A0A533UST8-F1
#
_cell.length_a   1.000
_cell.length_b   1.000
_cell.length_c   1.000
_cell.angle_alpha   90.00
_cell.angle_beta   90.00
_cell.angle_gamma   90.00
#
_symmetry.space_group_name_H-M   'P 1'
#
loop_
_entity.id
_entity.type
_entity.pdbx_description
1 polymer ?
#
loop_
_entity_poly.entity_id
_entity_poly.type
_entity_poly.pdbx_seq_one_letter_code
_entity_poly.pdbx_strand_id
1 'polypeptide(L)'
;MYKEVLNLQRKSLVLYAIFLAALGAVLIAETTVVFPSLLMRTMGGIPEYFDVNPFEPGIMALPFLVTNFILFGIAVLYFKGRLPQKISSSFRFILNFEISARVAFLIVLLLIGGFITFTVNQLFTEEQFPDYYNNVKPVLQTWTINNITKGFDVHLKFFLDVISMKIFGSYRVIPYLESISLLVLTYFFTKLITKSRFAGIASIVILLQSTIFLFYHSSVAYDNSWILLYFKALSFFSIIRL
;
A
#
# COMPACT_ATOMS: atom_id res chain seq x y z
N MET A 1 8.48 -32.31 -21.06
CA MET A 1 8.75 -31.32 -22.12
C MET A 1 7.54 -30.48 -22.55
N TYR A 2 6.58 -30.92 -23.39
CA TYR A 2 5.50 -30.03 -23.88
C TYR A 2 4.58 -29.47 -22.78
N LYS A 3 4.19 -30.31 -21.80
CA LYS A 3 3.44 -29.88 -20.60
C LYS A 3 4.20 -28.89 -19.72
N GLU A 4 5.52 -28.97 -19.66
CA GLU A 4 6.35 -28.04 -18.88
C GLU A 4 6.49 -26.69 -19.58
N VAL A 5 6.65 -26.69 -20.91
CA VAL A 5 6.69 -25.46 -21.73
C VAL A 5 5.35 -24.71 -21.65
N LEU A 6 4.22 -25.43 -21.76
CA LEU A 6 2.88 -24.85 -21.56
C LEU A 6 2.68 -24.32 -20.13
N ASN A 7 3.20 -25.01 -19.12
CA ASN A 7 3.12 -24.56 -17.73
C ASN A 7 3.96 -23.30 -17.49
N LEU A 8 5.14 -23.20 -18.12
CA LEU A 8 6.00 -22.02 -18.07
C LEU A 8 5.38 -20.82 -18.82
N GLN A 9 4.78 -21.03 -20.00
CA GLN A 9 4.04 -19.99 -20.74
C GLN A 9 2.79 -19.51 -20.00
N ARG A 10 2.03 -20.42 -19.37
CA ARG A 10 0.86 -20.04 -18.57
C ARG A 10 1.25 -19.25 -17.32
N LYS A 11 2.37 -19.62 -16.66
CA LYS A 11 2.95 -18.84 -15.55
C LYS A 11 3.37 -17.44 -16.02
N SER A 12 3.95 -17.28 -17.21
CA SER A 12 4.38 -15.97 -17.73
C SER A 12 3.19 -15.07 -18.12
N LEU A 13 2.13 -15.61 -18.71
CA LEU A 13 0.91 -14.84 -19.02
C LEU A 13 0.22 -14.28 -17.77
N VAL A 14 0.08 -15.10 -16.73
CA VAL A 14 -0.47 -14.65 -15.44
C VAL A 14 0.41 -13.58 -14.80
N LEU A 15 1.73 -13.69 -14.91
CA LEU A 15 2.69 -12.67 -14.46
C LEU A 15 2.47 -11.32 -15.15
N TYR A 16 2.34 -11.31 -16.48
CA TYR A 16 2.06 -10.09 -17.22
C TYR A 16 0.70 -9.49 -16.87
N ALA A 17 -0.33 -10.32 -16.71
CA ALA A 17 -1.65 -9.85 -16.30
C ALA A 17 -1.63 -9.18 -14.93
N ILE A 18 -0.99 -9.81 -13.93
CA ILE A 18 -0.86 -9.23 -12.58
C ILE A 18 -0.04 -7.94 -12.61
N PHE A 19 1.07 -7.92 -13.34
CA PHE A 19 1.90 -6.73 -13.49
C PHE A 19 1.15 -5.58 -14.16
N LEU A 20 0.40 -5.84 -15.23
CA LEU A 20 -0.40 -4.83 -15.93
C LEU A 20 -1.55 -4.32 -15.05
N ALA A 21 -2.20 -5.21 -14.28
CA ALA A 21 -3.23 -4.80 -13.33
C ALA A 21 -2.65 -3.91 -12.21
N ALA A 22 -1.50 -4.28 -11.66
CA ALA A 22 -0.76 -3.49 -10.69
C ALA A 22 -0.38 -2.11 -11.23
N LEU A 23 0.19 -2.09 -12.45
CA LEU A 23 0.58 -0.87 -13.13
C LEU A 23 -0.65 0.02 -13.41
N GLY A 24 -1.75 -0.56 -13.88
CA GLY A 24 -3.00 0.17 -14.09
C GLY A 24 -3.54 0.79 -12.81
N ALA A 25 -3.55 0.05 -11.70
CA ALA A 25 -3.97 0.57 -10.40
C ALA A 25 -3.10 1.74 -9.92
N VAL A 26 -1.78 1.63 -10.09
CA VAL A 26 -0.83 2.73 -9.77
C VAL A 26 -1.09 3.94 -10.66
N LEU A 27 -1.21 3.75 -11.98
CA LEU A 27 -1.47 4.86 -12.90
C LEU A 27 -2.80 5.57 -12.59
N ILE A 28 -3.85 4.83 -12.26
CA ILE A 28 -5.13 5.41 -11.82
C ILE A 28 -4.93 6.21 -10.53
N ALA A 29 -4.20 5.69 -9.54
CA ALA A 29 -3.92 6.42 -8.31
C ALA A 29 -3.14 7.73 -8.60
N GLU A 30 -2.10 7.66 -9.44
CA GLU A 30 -1.30 8.83 -9.83
C GLU A 30 -2.12 9.86 -10.61
N THR A 31 -3.15 9.46 -11.35
CA THR A 31 -4.04 10.41 -12.02
C THR A 31 -4.74 11.34 -11.03
N THR A 32 -5.02 10.91 -9.78
CA THR A 32 -5.63 11.78 -8.77
C THR A 32 -4.65 12.80 -8.20
N VAL A 33 -3.35 12.50 -8.22
CA VAL A 33 -2.31 13.46 -7.80
C VAL A 33 -2.13 14.54 -8.86
N VAL A 34 -2.19 14.16 -10.14
CA VAL A 34 -2.05 15.09 -11.27
C VAL A 34 -3.34 15.87 -11.51
N PHE A 35 -4.48 15.19 -11.59
CA PHE A 35 -5.81 15.73 -11.87
C PHE A 35 -6.82 15.26 -10.80
N PRO A 36 -6.86 15.91 -9.63
CA PRO A 36 -7.67 15.43 -8.50
C PRO A 36 -9.17 15.38 -8.81
N SER A 37 -9.67 16.32 -9.62
CA SER A 37 -11.09 16.39 -9.99
C SER A 37 -11.49 15.35 -11.04
N LEU A 38 -10.54 14.76 -11.79
CA LEU A 38 -10.83 13.87 -12.91
C LEU A 38 -11.64 12.64 -12.49
N LEU A 39 -11.13 11.88 -11.52
CA LEU A 39 -11.83 10.69 -11.03
C LEU A 39 -13.15 11.04 -10.34
N MET A 40 -13.18 12.13 -9.57
CA MET A 40 -14.41 12.54 -8.89
C MET A 40 -15.50 12.92 -9.89
N ARG A 41 -15.16 13.59 -11.00
CA ARG A 41 -16.13 13.90 -12.06
C ARG A 41 -16.59 12.65 -12.80
N THR A 42 -15.67 11.76 -13.20
CA THR A 42 -16.02 10.56 -13.97
C THR A 42 -16.83 9.55 -13.17
N MET A 43 -16.63 9.50 -11.85
CA MET A 43 -17.37 8.62 -10.94
C MET A 43 -18.63 9.26 -10.35
N GLY A 44 -19.00 10.48 -10.76
CA GLY A 44 -20.22 11.17 -10.28
C GLY A 44 -20.12 11.72 -8.86
N GLY A 45 -18.91 11.83 -8.30
CA GLY A 45 -18.64 12.41 -6.98
C GLY A 45 -18.75 13.94 -6.93
N ILE A 46 -18.78 14.62 -8.08
CA ILE A 46 -19.05 16.06 -8.19
C ILE A 46 -20.37 16.23 -8.96
N PRO A 47 -21.41 16.83 -8.35
CA PRO A 47 -22.67 17.10 -9.05
C PRO A 47 -22.47 17.91 -10.32
N GLU A 48 -23.25 17.62 -11.36
CA GLU A 48 -23.05 18.20 -12.70
C GLU A 48 -23.09 19.73 -12.74
N TYR A 49 -23.83 20.35 -11.81
CA TYR A 49 -23.98 21.80 -11.69
C TYR A 49 -22.75 22.52 -11.12
N PHE A 50 -21.79 21.80 -10.52
CA PHE A 50 -20.50 22.40 -10.19
C PHE A 50 -19.63 22.43 -11.46
N ASP A 51 -19.28 23.64 -11.88
CA ASP A 51 -18.37 23.88 -13.01
C ASP A 51 -16.92 23.67 -12.55
N VAL A 52 -16.53 22.39 -12.42
CA VAL A 52 -15.17 21.98 -12.08
C VAL A 52 -14.53 21.40 -13.32
N ASN A 53 -13.41 22.00 -13.76
CA ASN A 53 -12.62 21.46 -14.85
C ASN A 53 -11.96 20.13 -14.42
N PRO A 54 -12.27 18.99 -15.05
CA PRO A 54 -11.69 17.69 -14.68
C PRO A 54 -10.17 17.59 -14.93
N PHE A 55 -9.62 18.46 -15.78
CA PHE A 55 -8.21 18.50 -16.13
C PHE A 55 -7.45 19.63 -15.43
N GLU A 56 -8.04 20.21 -14.39
CA GLU A 56 -7.33 21.17 -13.54
C GLU A 56 -6.22 20.44 -12.77
N PRO A 57 -4.93 20.82 -12.96
CA PRO A 57 -3.85 20.15 -12.29
C PRO A 57 -3.87 20.47 -10.79
N GLY A 58 -3.68 19.44 -9.96
CA GLY A 58 -3.56 19.62 -8.52
C GLY A 58 -2.30 20.39 -8.13
N ILE A 59 -2.28 20.98 -6.93
CA ILE A 59 -1.11 21.70 -6.40
C ILE A 59 0.16 20.82 -6.41
N MET A 60 0.00 19.51 -6.20
CA MET A 60 1.10 18.55 -6.18
C MET A 60 1.46 18.00 -7.56
N ALA A 61 0.72 18.32 -8.63
CA ALA A 61 0.94 17.76 -9.96
C ALA A 61 2.34 18.06 -10.49
N LEU A 62 2.75 19.34 -10.47
CA LEU A 62 4.06 19.74 -10.97
C LEU A 62 5.22 19.17 -10.12
N PRO A 63 5.23 19.32 -8.78
CA PRO A 63 6.25 18.67 -7.94
C PRO A 63 6.34 17.15 -8.16
N PHE A 64 5.19 16.47 -8.26
CA PHE A 64 5.11 15.04 -8.48
C PHE A 64 5.73 14.63 -9.83
N LEU A 65 5.32 15.27 -10.92
CA LEU A 65 5.83 14.96 -12.26
C LEU A 65 7.32 15.24 -12.36
N VAL A 66 7.79 16.41 -11.92
CA VAL A 66 9.20 16.79 -11.98
C VAL A 66 10.07 15.80 -11.19
N THR A 67 9.66 15.45 -9.97
CA THR A 67 10.40 14.50 -9.13
C THR A 67 10.49 13.13 -9.78
N ASN A 68 9.38 12.62 -10.34
CA ASN A 68 9.37 11.34 -11.04
C ASN A 68 10.22 11.38 -12.32
N PHE A 69 10.14 12.43 -13.13
CA PHE A 69 10.98 12.60 -14.32
C PHE A 69 12.48 12.59 -13.97
N ILE A 70 12.86 13.29 -12.89
CA ILE A 70 14.24 13.30 -12.39
C ILE A 70 14.65 11.89 -11.95
N LEU A 71 13.83 11.21 -11.13
CA LEU A 71 14.10 9.86 -10.64
C LEU A 71 14.28 8.85 -11.79
N PHE A 72 13.34 8.81 -12.74
CA PHE A 72 13.43 7.93 -13.90
C PHE A 72 14.61 8.30 -14.80
N GLY A 73 14.87 9.60 -14.99
CA GLY A 73 16.03 10.08 -15.74
C GLY A 73 17.35 9.59 -15.14
N ILE A 74 17.52 9.74 -13.82
CA ILE A 74 18.69 9.24 -13.09
C ILE A 74 18.79 7.72 -13.20
N ALA A 75 17.68 6.99 -13.07
CA ALA A 75 17.66 5.53 -13.21
C ALA A 75 18.12 5.10 -14.61
N VAL A 76 17.57 5.71 -15.68
CA VAL A 76 17.97 5.42 -17.07
C VAL A 76 19.45 5.73 -17.29
N LEU A 77 19.94 6.85 -16.80
CA LEU A 77 21.36 7.21 -16.90
C LEU A 77 22.26 6.22 -16.15
N TYR A 78 21.83 5.76 -14.97
CA TYR A 78 22.53 4.74 -14.19
C TYR A 78 22.64 3.43 -14.97
N PHE A 79 21.51 2.90 -15.46
CA PHE A 79 21.48 1.63 -16.20
C PHE A 79 22.20 1.69 -17.54
N LYS A 80 22.25 2.87 -18.18
CA LYS A 80 23.06 3.09 -19.40
C LYS A 80 24.55 3.36 -19.11
N GLY A 81 24.98 3.37 -17.85
CA GLY A 81 26.36 3.67 -17.47
C GLY A 81 26.80 5.11 -17.79
N ARG A 82 25.86 6.05 -17.92
CA ARG A 82 26.12 7.44 -18.31
C ARG A 82 26.27 8.41 -17.13
N LEU A 83 26.15 7.94 -15.89
CA LEU A 83 26.35 8.77 -14.70
C LEU A 83 27.84 8.95 -14.38
N PRO A 84 28.24 10.10 -13.80
CA PRO A 84 29.58 10.32 -13.29
C PRO A 84 30.04 9.19 -12.36
N GLN A 85 31.32 8.82 -12.43
CA GLN A 85 31.85 7.65 -11.73
C GLN A 85 31.60 7.70 -10.22
N LYS A 86 31.74 8.88 -9.59
CA LYS A 86 31.45 9.09 -8.16
C LYS A 86 29.98 8.76 -7.82
N ILE A 87 29.03 9.25 -8.62
CA ILE A 87 27.59 9.01 -8.42
C ILE A 87 27.26 7.53 -8.66
N SER A 88 27.79 6.95 -9.75
CA SER A 88 27.60 5.53 -10.05
C SER A 88 28.16 4.62 -8.96
N SER A 89 29.33 4.95 -8.38
CA SER A 89 29.89 4.20 -7.25
C SER A 89 29.04 4.32 -5.99
N SER A 90 28.47 5.49 -5.70
CA SER A 90 27.55 5.66 -4.56
C SER A 90 26.28 4.83 -4.74
N PHE A 91 25.69 4.81 -5.93
CA PHE A 91 24.54 3.94 -6.21
C PHE A 91 24.90 2.46 -6.06
N ARG A 92 26.03 2.01 -6.60
CA ARG A 92 26.49 0.63 -6.40
C ARG A 92 26.71 0.31 -4.92
N PHE A 93 27.27 1.24 -4.15
CA PHE A 93 27.44 1.04 -2.71
C PHE A 93 26.08 0.85 -2.03
N ILE A 94 25.13 1.76 -2.23
CA ILE A 94 23.80 1.70 -1.59
C ILE A 94 23.02 0.45 -2.01
N LEU A 95 23.03 0.11 -3.30
CA LEU A 95 22.27 -1.02 -3.84
C LEU A 95 22.86 -2.38 -3.43
N ASN A 96 24.15 -2.46 -3.14
CA ASN A 96 24.81 -3.68 -2.68
C ASN A 96 25.07 -3.70 -1.17
N PHE A 97 24.77 -2.60 -0.46
CA PHE A 97 24.93 -2.53 0.97
C PHE A 97 23.97 -3.51 1.64
N GLU A 98 24.52 -4.32 2.55
CA GLU A 98 23.77 -5.39 3.17
C GLU A 98 24.07 -5.45 4.67
N ILE A 99 23.03 -5.73 5.44
CA ILE A 99 23.09 -5.80 6.92
C ILE A 99 22.99 -7.26 7.34
N SER A 100 23.56 -7.64 8.49
CA SER A 100 23.37 -8.98 9.03
C SER A 100 21.91 -9.25 9.42
N ALA A 101 21.47 -10.51 9.37
CA ALA A 101 20.09 -10.88 9.71
C ALA A 101 19.70 -10.49 11.15
N ARG A 102 20.62 -10.61 12.11
CA ARG A 102 20.40 -10.25 13.51
C ARG A 102 20.16 -8.76 13.68
N VAL A 103 21.01 -7.94 13.05
CA VAL A 103 20.87 -6.47 13.13
C VAL A 103 19.61 -6.02 12.39
N ALA A 104 19.31 -6.58 11.23
CA ALA A 104 18.10 -6.25 10.50
C ALA A 104 16.82 -6.57 11.29
N PHE A 105 16.79 -7.72 11.96
CA PHE A 105 15.67 -8.10 12.84
C PHE A 105 15.47 -7.08 13.98
N LEU A 106 16.55 -6.67 14.65
CA LEU A 106 16.48 -5.67 15.72
C LEU A 106 15.99 -4.31 15.22
N ILE A 107 16.46 -3.85 14.05
CA ILE A 107 16.02 -2.58 13.46
C ILE A 107 14.52 -2.65 13.11
N VAL A 108 14.06 -3.72 12.47
CA VAL A 108 12.64 -3.89 12.13
C VAL A 108 11.77 -3.90 13.39
N LEU A 109 12.21 -4.60 14.45
CA LEU A 109 11.51 -4.63 15.73
C LEU A 109 11.46 -3.24 16.38
N LEU A 110 12.55 -2.48 16.33
CA LEU A 110 12.60 -1.10 16.83
C LEU A 110 11.67 -0.19 16.04
N LEU A 111 11.64 -0.27 14.71
CA LEU A 111 10.75 0.54 13.87
C LEU A 111 9.28 0.26 14.15
N ILE A 112 8.90 -1.02 14.26
CA ILE A 112 7.52 -1.43 14.58
C ILE A 112 7.17 -1.02 16.02
N GLY A 113 8.07 -1.26 16.98
CA GLY A 113 7.86 -0.85 18.38
C GLY A 113 7.73 0.67 18.52
N GLY A 114 8.52 1.43 17.75
CA GLY A 114 8.43 2.88 17.67
C GLY A 114 7.07 3.32 17.14
N PHE A 115 6.64 2.78 15.99
CA PHE A 115 5.29 3.02 15.45
C PHE A 115 4.23 2.76 16.52
N ILE A 116 4.24 1.58 17.13
CA ILE A 116 3.26 1.21 18.17
C ILE A 116 3.26 2.22 19.32
N THR A 117 4.43 2.57 19.84
CA THR A 117 4.57 3.50 20.97
C THR A 117 3.96 4.86 20.66
N PHE A 118 4.15 5.39 19.45
CA PHE A 118 3.61 6.70 19.06
C PHE A 118 2.12 6.67 18.73
N THR A 119 1.58 5.54 18.26
CA THR A 119 0.22 5.49 17.70
C THR A 119 -0.80 4.74 18.55
N VAL A 120 -0.39 3.94 19.53
CA VAL A 120 -1.31 3.08 20.31
C VAL A 120 -2.42 3.86 21.00
N ASN A 121 -2.15 5.09 21.44
CA ASN A 121 -3.15 5.94 22.09
C ASN A 121 -4.35 6.24 21.19
N GLN A 122 -4.19 6.18 19.87
CA GLN A 122 -5.29 6.39 18.93
C GLN A 122 -6.35 5.28 19.00
N LEU A 123 -6.01 4.09 19.51
CA LEU A 123 -7.00 3.03 19.71
C LEU A 123 -8.08 3.40 20.73
N PHE A 124 -7.77 4.33 21.62
CA PHE A 124 -8.66 4.78 22.70
C PHE A 124 -9.36 6.09 22.37
N THR A 125 -9.11 6.69 21.20
CA THR A 125 -9.84 7.86 20.74
C THR A 125 -11.03 7.46 19.89
N GLU A 126 -12.07 8.27 19.90
CA GLU A 126 -13.17 8.09 18.95
C GLU A 126 -12.71 8.42 17.52
N GLU A 127 -13.22 7.65 16.56
CA GLU A 127 -13.01 7.91 15.14
C GLU A 127 -13.57 9.28 14.77
N GLN A 128 -12.82 10.11 14.05
CA GLN A 128 -13.25 11.49 13.76
C GLN A 128 -13.84 11.66 12.35
N PHE A 129 -13.82 10.61 11.52
CA PHE A 129 -14.31 10.72 10.14
C PHE A 129 -15.83 10.75 10.09
N PRO A 130 -16.44 11.76 9.43
CA PRO A 130 -17.88 11.80 9.22
C PRO A 130 -18.41 10.53 8.54
N ASP A 131 -17.65 9.97 7.59
CA ASP A 131 -18.03 8.74 6.88
C ASP A 131 -18.15 7.53 7.81
N TYR A 132 -17.37 7.50 8.89
CA TYR A 132 -17.53 6.46 9.89
C TYR A 132 -18.90 6.54 10.54
N TYR A 133 -19.31 7.70 11.03
CA TYR A 133 -20.59 7.85 11.71
C TYR A 133 -21.78 7.75 10.77
N ASN A 134 -21.67 8.30 9.57
CA ASN A 134 -22.78 8.40 8.62
C ASN A 134 -23.00 7.10 7.83
N ASN A 135 -21.92 6.39 7.49
CA ASN A 135 -21.99 5.28 6.54
C ASN A 135 -21.55 3.94 7.15
N VAL A 136 -20.43 3.91 7.88
CA VAL A 136 -19.80 2.64 8.30
C VAL A 136 -20.38 2.11 9.61
N LYS A 137 -20.51 2.94 10.64
CA LYS A 137 -21.00 2.57 11.97
C LYS A 137 -22.43 1.99 11.95
N PRO A 138 -23.40 2.55 11.21
CA PRO A 138 -24.75 1.97 11.14
C PRO A 138 -24.75 0.56 10.54
N VAL A 139 -23.91 0.32 9.54
CA VAL A 139 -23.74 -1.01 8.94
C VAL A 139 -23.11 -1.95 9.96
N LEU A 140 -22.02 -1.57 10.61
CA LEU A 140 -21.34 -2.41 11.61
C LEU A 140 -22.24 -2.83 12.77
N GLN A 141 -23.14 -1.97 13.21
CA GLN A 141 -24.09 -2.26 14.30
C GLN A 141 -25.15 -3.31 13.91
N THR A 142 -25.45 -3.44 12.61
CA THR A 142 -26.50 -4.34 12.09
C THR A 142 -25.94 -5.51 11.29
N TRP A 143 -24.64 -5.51 10.99
CA TRP A 143 -24.01 -6.50 10.13
C TRP A 143 -23.92 -7.87 10.82
N THR A 144 -24.29 -8.90 10.07
CA THR A 144 -24.17 -10.31 10.48
C THR A 144 -23.60 -11.14 9.33
N ILE A 145 -23.16 -12.37 9.62
CA ILE A 145 -22.64 -13.27 8.57
C ILE A 145 -23.67 -13.56 7.45
N ASN A 146 -24.97 -13.45 7.76
CA ASN A 146 -26.04 -13.63 6.78
C ASN A 146 -26.10 -12.48 5.75
N ASN A 147 -25.42 -11.37 5.98
CA ASN A 147 -25.35 -10.26 5.03
C ASN A 147 -24.45 -10.57 3.83
N ILE A 148 -23.54 -11.55 3.93
CA ILE A 148 -22.61 -11.93 2.84
C ILE A 148 -23.35 -12.28 1.55
N THR A 149 -24.57 -12.83 1.66
CA THR A 149 -25.39 -13.24 0.50
C THR A 149 -26.26 -12.12 -0.06
N LYS A 150 -26.31 -10.95 0.58
CA LYS A 150 -27.26 -9.87 0.26
C LYS A 150 -26.75 -8.85 -0.76
N GLY A 151 -25.55 -9.01 -1.30
CA GLY A 151 -25.01 -8.13 -2.34
C GLY A 151 -23.50 -8.05 -2.36
N PHE A 152 -22.99 -7.18 -3.23
CA PHE A 152 -21.56 -6.86 -3.32
C PHE A 152 -21.22 -5.71 -2.37
N ASP A 153 -20.90 -6.07 -1.13
CA ASP A 153 -20.34 -5.17 -0.11
C ASP A 153 -18.93 -5.60 0.26
N VAL A 154 -18.20 -4.73 0.96
CA VAL A 154 -16.89 -5.05 1.58
C VAL A 154 -17.06 -5.94 2.83
N HIS A 155 -17.67 -7.12 2.65
CA HIS A 155 -18.06 -8.03 3.73
C HIS A 155 -16.91 -8.48 4.62
N LEU A 156 -15.72 -8.69 4.04
CA LEU A 156 -14.55 -9.10 4.83
C LEU A 156 -14.16 -8.02 5.85
N LYS A 157 -14.17 -6.75 5.43
CA LYS A 157 -13.93 -5.61 6.30
C LYS A 157 -14.94 -5.61 7.45
N PHE A 158 -16.23 -5.64 7.16
CA PHE A 158 -17.27 -5.60 8.18
C PHE A 158 -17.18 -6.80 9.14
N PHE A 159 -16.87 -7.98 8.61
CA PHE A 159 -16.63 -9.17 9.42
C PHE A 159 -15.49 -8.97 10.41
N LEU A 160 -14.34 -8.46 9.95
CA LEU A 160 -13.18 -8.19 10.78
C LEU A 160 -13.48 -7.10 11.82
N ASP A 161 -14.07 -5.98 11.42
CA ASP A 161 -14.44 -4.88 12.31
C ASP A 161 -15.41 -5.35 13.42
N VAL A 162 -16.43 -6.14 13.08
CA VAL A 162 -17.36 -6.70 14.07
C VAL A 162 -16.65 -7.66 15.03
N ILE A 163 -15.70 -8.47 14.56
CA ILE A 163 -14.85 -9.30 15.44
C ILE A 163 -14.01 -8.41 16.36
N SER A 164 -13.42 -7.34 15.82
CA SER A 164 -12.64 -6.38 16.60
C SER A 164 -13.45 -5.84 17.77
N MET A 165 -14.68 -5.42 17.50
CA MET A 165 -15.59 -4.93 18.54
C MET A 165 -15.94 -6.01 19.56
N LYS A 166 -16.25 -7.24 19.12
CA LYS A 166 -16.64 -8.33 20.03
C LYS A 166 -15.51 -8.79 20.95
N ILE A 167 -14.27 -8.80 20.46
CA ILE A 167 -13.12 -9.31 21.21
C ILE A 167 -12.47 -8.21 22.05
N PHE A 168 -12.32 -7.01 21.48
CA PHE A 168 -11.53 -5.93 22.08
C PHE A 168 -12.35 -4.73 22.56
N GLY A 169 -13.66 -4.72 22.31
CA GLY A 169 -14.52 -3.57 22.65
C GLY A 169 -14.27 -2.33 21.79
N SER A 170 -13.53 -2.46 20.69
CA SER A 170 -13.23 -1.37 19.77
C SER A 170 -13.10 -1.87 18.34
N TYR A 171 -13.73 -1.18 17.39
CA TYR A 171 -13.61 -1.44 15.96
C TYR A 171 -12.21 -1.15 15.40
N ARG A 172 -11.38 -0.37 16.12
CA ARG A 172 -10.08 0.13 15.62
C ARG A 172 -8.91 -0.85 15.81
N VAL A 173 -9.08 -1.87 16.66
CA VAL A 173 -7.97 -2.77 17.03
C VAL A 173 -7.53 -3.65 15.87
N ILE A 174 -8.45 -4.26 15.12
CA ILE A 174 -8.05 -5.06 13.96
C ILE A 174 -7.47 -4.18 12.83
N PRO A 175 -8.07 -3.06 12.41
CA PRO A 175 -7.45 -2.12 11.46
C PRO A 175 -6.03 -1.69 11.86
N TYR A 176 -5.77 -1.52 13.16
CA TYR A 176 -4.44 -1.22 13.68
C TYR A 176 -3.46 -2.39 13.57
N LEU A 177 -3.89 -3.60 13.94
CA LEU A 177 -3.10 -4.83 13.77
C LEU A 177 -2.79 -5.10 12.30
N GLU A 178 -3.71 -4.73 11.41
CA GLU A 178 -3.52 -4.77 9.98
C GLU A 178 -2.41 -3.82 9.53
N SER A 179 -2.40 -2.59 10.02
CA SER A 179 -1.32 -1.63 9.71
C SER A 179 0.05 -2.09 10.23
N ILE A 180 0.11 -2.72 11.40
CA ILE A 180 1.35 -3.37 11.90
C ILE A 180 1.77 -4.51 10.95
N SER A 181 0.81 -5.34 10.54
CA SER A 181 1.05 -6.43 9.60
C SER A 181 1.55 -5.90 8.25
N LEU A 182 1.11 -4.71 7.84
CA LEU A 182 1.51 -4.08 6.58
C LEU A 182 2.97 -3.65 6.63
N LEU A 183 3.45 -3.11 7.76
CA LEU A 183 4.88 -2.82 7.95
C LEU A 183 5.74 -4.09 7.83
N VAL A 184 5.29 -5.18 8.47
CA VAL A 184 5.97 -6.48 8.41
C VAL A 184 6.02 -7.02 6.98
N LEU A 185 4.87 -7.03 6.30
CA LEU A 185 4.77 -7.49 4.91
C LEU A 185 5.60 -6.61 3.97
N THR A 186 5.62 -5.30 4.16
CA THR A 186 6.41 -4.36 3.35
C THR A 186 7.90 -4.71 3.39
N TYR A 187 8.44 -5.02 4.58
CA TYR A 187 9.82 -5.49 4.71
C TYR A 187 10.05 -6.81 3.98
N PHE A 188 9.21 -7.82 4.24
CA PHE A 188 9.43 -9.16 3.68
C PHE A 188 9.24 -9.16 2.16
N PHE A 189 8.25 -8.44 1.65
CA PHE A 189 8.00 -8.31 0.22
C PHE A 189 9.15 -7.61 -0.49
N THR A 190 9.62 -6.48 0.04
CA THR A 190 10.78 -5.77 -0.53
C THR A 190 12.04 -6.63 -0.48
N LYS A 191 12.30 -7.31 0.65
CA LYS A 191 13.43 -8.25 0.78
C LYS A 191 13.29 -9.43 -0.20
N LEU A 192 12.09 -9.93 -0.44
CA LEU A 192 11.84 -11.05 -1.35
C LEU A 192 12.20 -10.68 -2.79
N ILE A 193 11.86 -9.46 -3.22
CA ILE A 193 12.15 -8.94 -4.57
C ILE A 193 13.63 -8.56 -4.71
N THR A 194 14.13 -7.73 -3.79
CA THR A 194 15.47 -7.13 -3.90
C THR A 194 16.58 -8.06 -3.44
N LYS A 195 16.23 -9.13 -2.70
CA LYS A 195 17.18 -9.99 -1.99
C LYS A 195 18.05 -9.24 -0.97
N SER A 196 17.65 -8.03 -0.56
CA SER A 196 18.38 -7.19 0.38
C SER A 196 17.59 -6.94 1.66
N ARG A 197 18.22 -7.15 2.83
CA ARG A 197 17.61 -6.80 4.13
C ARG A 197 17.63 -5.29 4.34
N PHE A 198 18.65 -4.61 3.84
CA PHE A 198 18.73 -3.15 3.91
C PHE A 198 17.59 -2.50 3.13
N ALA A 199 17.33 -2.95 1.89
CA ALA A 199 16.20 -2.45 1.11
C ALA A 199 14.85 -2.72 1.81
N GLY A 200 14.70 -3.90 2.45
CA GLY A 200 13.56 -4.20 3.30
C GLY A 200 13.36 -3.16 4.42
N ILE A 201 14.42 -2.82 5.16
CA ILE A 201 14.34 -1.80 6.22
C ILE A 201 13.99 -0.43 5.64
N ALA A 202 14.65 -0.03 4.55
CA ALA A 202 14.39 1.24 3.88
C ALA A 202 12.91 1.37 3.45
N SER A 203 12.29 0.28 2.99
CA SER A 203 10.86 0.29 2.64
C SER A 203 9.93 0.54 3.84
N ILE A 204 10.25 0.00 5.03
CA ILE A 204 9.51 0.33 6.26
C ILE A 204 9.69 1.81 6.58
N VAL A 205 10.92 2.34 6.52
CA VAL A 205 11.19 3.75 6.82
C VAL A 205 10.39 4.66 5.90
N ILE A 206 10.36 4.37 4.60
CA ILE A 206 9.57 5.13 3.62
C ILE A 206 8.08 5.06 3.95
N LEU A 207 7.55 3.88 4.28
CA LEU A 207 6.14 3.73 4.68
C LEU A 207 5.82 4.50 5.96
N LEU A 208 6.73 4.53 6.94
CA LEU A 208 6.58 5.30 8.17
C LEU A 208 6.70 6.83 7.95
N GLN A 209 7.23 7.29 6.82
CA GLN A 209 7.21 8.71 6.43
C GLN A 209 5.93 9.09 5.68
N SER A 210 5.09 8.13 5.31
CA SER A 210 3.83 8.41 4.62
C SER A 210 2.80 8.99 5.57
N THR A 211 2.42 10.25 5.35
CA THR A 211 1.31 10.89 6.06
C THR A 211 -0.01 10.15 5.88
N ILE A 212 -0.28 9.59 4.70
CA ILE A 212 -1.50 8.82 4.41
C ILE A 212 -1.57 7.58 5.31
N PHE A 213 -0.54 6.72 5.26
CA PHE A 213 -0.41 5.58 6.17
C PHE A 213 -0.59 6.00 7.63
N LEU A 214 0.15 7.00 8.12
CA LEU A 214 0.05 7.44 9.52
C LEU A 214 -1.29 8.07 9.88
N PHE A 215 -2.04 8.63 8.93
CA PHE A 215 -3.35 9.23 9.18
C PHE A 215 -4.46 8.18 9.25
N TYR A 216 -4.38 7.12 8.42
CA TYR A 216 -5.43 6.10 8.31
C TYR A 216 -5.11 4.77 8.99
N HIS A 217 -3.93 4.58 9.59
CA HIS A 217 -3.46 3.30 10.14
C HIS A 217 -4.38 2.62 11.17
N SER A 218 -5.30 3.35 11.81
CA SER A 218 -6.27 2.81 12.78
C SER A 218 -7.71 3.16 12.42
N SER A 219 -7.94 3.66 11.20
CA SER A 219 -9.26 4.11 10.77
C SER A 219 -10.14 2.91 10.45
N VAL A 220 -11.35 2.92 10.99
CA VAL A 220 -12.40 1.97 10.64
C VAL A 220 -13.03 2.35 9.30
N ALA A 221 -13.10 3.63 8.95
CA ALA A 221 -13.68 4.05 7.68
C ALA A 221 -12.77 3.68 6.49
N TYR A 222 -11.46 3.77 6.69
CA TYR A 222 -10.44 3.66 5.66
C TYR A 222 -9.39 2.63 6.06
N ASP A 223 -9.79 1.35 6.14
CA ASP A 223 -8.89 0.27 6.55
C ASP A 223 -7.80 -0.05 5.52
N ASN A 224 -6.77 -0.76 5.98
CA ASN A 224 -5.66 -1.23 5.16
C ASN A 224 -5.80 -2.71 4.75
N SER A 225 -6.95 -3.36 4.99
CA SER A 225 -7.14 -4.80 4.80
C SER A 225 -6.90 -5.21 3.34
N TRP A 226 -7.33 -4.39 2.39
CA TRP A 226 -7.17 -4.65 0.95
C TRP A 226 -5.72 -4.58 0.49
N ILE A 227 -4.95 -3.63 1.04
CA ILE A 227 -3.53 -3.47 0.73
C ILE A 227 -2.76 -4.68 1.25
N LEU A 228 -3.08 -5.16 2.46
CA LEU A 228 -2.52 -6.38 3.01
C LEU A 228 -2.78 -7.61 2.14
N LEU A 229 -4.02 -7.80 1.71
CA LEU A 229 -4.39 -8.93 0.83
C LEU A 229 -3.65 -8.85 -0.49
N TYR A 230 -3.54 -7.66 -1.06
CA TYR A 230 -2.79 -7.42 -2.29
C TYR A 230 -1.29 -7.76 -2.12
N PHE A 231 -0.64 -7.25 -1.07
CA PHE A 231 0.78 -7.53 -0.79
C PHE A 231 1.00 -9.01 -0.50
N LYS A 232 0.09 -9.65 0.24
CA LYS A 232 0.15 -11.09 0.53
C LYS A 232 0.00 -11.92 -0.74
N ALA A 233 -0.92 -11.56 -1.63
CA ALA A 233 -1.10 -12.22 -2.92
C ALA A 233 0.17 -12.12 -3.78
N LEU A 234 0.76 -10.91 -3.90
CA LEU A 234 2.01 -10.69 -4.62
C LEU A 234 3.21 -11.43 -3.99
N SER A 235 3.28 -11.47 -2.67
CA SER A 235 4.33 -12.16 -1.93
C SER A 235 4.26 -13.67 -2.16
N PHE A 236 3.07 -14.26 -1.99
CA PHE A 236 2.82 -15.69 -2.23
C PHE A 236 3.17 -16.07 -3.67
N PHE A 237 2.76 -15.24 -4.63
CA PHE A 237 3.07 -15.45 -6.04
C PHE A 237 4.57 -15.38 -6.36
N SER A 238 5.29 -14.46 -5.72
CA SER A 238 6.75 -14.33 -5.88
C SER A 238 7.53 -15.50 -5.26
N ILE A 239 6.98 -16.16 -4.23
CA ILE A 239 7.56 -17.38 -3.63
C ILE A 239 7.39 -18.59 -4.55
N ILE A 240 6.25 -18.75 -5.23
CA ILE A 240 6.00 -19.86 -6.18
C ILE A 240 6.94 -19.84 -7.41
N ARG A 241 7.64 -18.72 -7.63
CA ARG A 241 8.61 -18.51 -8.70
C ARG A 241 10.05 -18.94 -8.33
N LEU A 242 10.37 -19.07 -7.04
CA LEU A 242 11.68 -19.49 -6.52
C LEU A 242 11.70 -21.01 -6.31
#